data_AF-D9PXR0-F1
#
_entry.id   AF-D9PXR0-F1
#
_cell.length_a   1.000
_cell.length_b   1.000
_cell.length_c   1.000
_cell.angle_alpha   90.00
_cell.angle_beta   90.00
_cell.angle_gamma   90.00
#
_symmetry.space_group_name_H-M   'P 1'
#
loop_
_entity.id
_entity.type
_entity.pdbx_description
1 polymer ?
#
loop_
_entity_poly.entity_id
_entity_poly.type
_entity_poly.pdbx_seq_one_letter_code
_entity_poly.pdbx_strand_id
1 'polypeptide(L)'
;MEKKVAMVAVNLALQLTRGRDPETSGRFRVNCVRCSPCDSNCTPSRKPEKQKDIDLNSVLGYCELCGECNRVCPAMLPIMEAIDDAKNGGLRAIGTLYESCSGCGRCMEVCPVGVPILDIIRESRGETPERFLIRAGRGPVQDIEIRRVGAPIVFGDIPGVISLAGCSNYPSGERDVQIIAEEFLKRGYIVLAAGCAAMDIALTHDDEGRTLYEKYPGDFDRGGLLNLGPCVGNSHAIGSAIKIANIFARVPMKGNAVEIADYILNRIGVCVIGWGAMSQKAFAIVTGANRWGYTCSSWAPRIKVSQALPG
;
A
#
# COMPACT_ATOMS: atom_id res chain seq x y z
N MET A 1 -0.20 -5.65 15.92
CA MET A 1 0.95 -6.58 16.00
C MET A 1 1.23 -7.34 14.70
N GLU A 2 0.24 -7.60 13.84
CA GLU A 2 0.40 -8.53 12.71
C GLU A 2 1.00 -7.94 11.42
N LYS A 3 0.82 -6.64 11.09
CA LYS A 3 1.13 -6.14 9.74
C LYS A 3 2.62 -6.07 9.37
N LYS A 4 3.46 -5.43 10.21
CA LYS A 4 4.89 -5.26 9.90
C LYS A 4 5.69 -6.56 10.11
N VAL A 5 5.30 -7.39 11.08
CA VAL A 5 5.84 -8.74 11.27
C VAL A 5 5.40 -9.65 10.11
N ALA A 6 4.16 -9.57 9.63
CA ALA A 6 3.71 -10.32 8.46
C ALA A 6 4.43 -9.89 7.18
N MET A 7 4.71 -8.60 6.97
CA MET A 7 5.42 -8.14 5.77
C MET A 7 6.89 -8.59 5.75
N VAL A 8 7.58 -8.53 6.90
CA VAL A 8 8.95 -9.05 7.04
C VAL A 8 8.96 -10.58 6.96
N ALA A 9 8.01 -11.27 7.60
CA ALA A 9 7.90 -12.73 7.57
C ALA A 9 7.50 -13.26 6.18
N VAL A 10 6.67 -12.56 5.42
CA VAL A 10 6.30 -12.94 4.05
C VAL A 10 7.48 -12.71 3.10
N ASN A 11 8.23 -11.62 3.22
CA ASN A 11 9.44 -11.40 2.43
C ASN A 11 10.55 -12.40 2.79
N LEU A 12 10.75 -12.69 4.08
CA LEU A 12 11.72 -13.70 4.54
C LEU A 12 11.29 -15.10 4.09
N ALA A 13 10.00 -15.45 4.20
CA ALA A 13 9.47 -16.73 3.74
C ALA A 13 9.54 -16.88 2.21
N LEU A 14 9.34 -15.81 1.43
CA LEU A 14 9.53 -15.79 -0.02
C LEU A 14 11.01 -15.92 -0.42
N GLN A 15 11.91 -15.30 0.33
CA GLN A 15 13.36 -15.43 0.15
C GLN A 15 13.84 -16.86 0.49
N LEU A 16 13.29 -17.47 1.53
CA LEU A 16 13.59 -18.85 1.95
C LEU A 16 12.98 -19.92 1.02
N THR A 17 11.95 -19.59 0.23
CA THR A 17 11.33 -20.51 -0.75
C THR A 17 11.87 -20.39 -2.17
N ARG A 18 12.80 -19.45 -2.46
CA ARG A 18 13.45 -19.38 -3.77
C ARG A 18 14.28 -20.64 -4.00
N GLY A 19 13.78 -21.55 -4.84
CA GLY A 19 14.49 -22.76 -5.27
C GLY A 19 14.02 -24.08 -4.65
N ARG A 20 12.87 -24.14 -3.96
CA ARG A 20 12.30 -25.41 -3.46
C ARG A 20 11.04 -25.81 -4.20
N ASP A 21 10.92 -27.11 -4.45
CA ASP A 21 9.85 -27.76 -5.19
C ASP A 21 8.44 -27.41 -4.64
N PRO A 22 7.45 -27.06 -5.48
CA PRO A 22 6.11 -26.67 -5.04
C PRO A 22 5.43 -27.73 -4.16
N GLU A 23 5.63 -29.02 -4.47
CA GLU A 23 4.99 -30.13 -3.75
C GLU A 23 5.52 -30.33 -2.32
N THR A 24 6.80 -30.03 -2.08
CA THR A 24 7.38 -30.09 -0.72
C THR A 24 7.08 -28.83 0.09
N SER A 25 6.94 -27.68 -0.57
CA SER A 25 6.57 -26.41 0.07
C SER A 25 5.10 -26.35 0.53
N GLY A 26 4.20 -27.06 -0.16
CA GLY A 26 2.78 -27.15 0.18
C GLY A 26 2.49 -28.00 1.43
N ARG A 27 3.30 -29.04 1.71
CA ARG A 27 3.13 -29.87 2.92
C ARG A 27 3.54 -29.15 4.21
N PHE A 28 4.47 -28.19 4.13
CA PHE A 28 4.99 -27.48 5.31
C PHE A 28 4.10 -26.35 5.83
N ARG A 29 3.04 -25.95 5.12
CA ARG A 29 2.28 -24.73 5.47
C ARG A 29 0.88 -24.93 6.05
N VAL A 30 0.35 -26.16 6.11
CA VAL A 30 -1.05 -26.35 6.51
C VAL A 30 -1.22 -26.98 7.90
N ASN A 31 -0.14 -27.46 8.55
CA ASN A 31 -0.26 -28.18 9.82
C ASN A 31 0.93 -28.05 10.79
N CYS A 32 1.56 -26.88 10.91
CA CYS A 32 2.45 -26.63 12.06
C CYS A 32 1.66 -26.30 13.35
N VAL A 33 0.56 -27.04 13.58
CA VAL A 33 -0.25 -27.05 14.81
C VAL A 33 -0.30 -28.47 15.41
N ARG A 34 0.32 -29.47 14.77
CA ARG A 34 0.49 -30.82 15.34
C ARG A 34 1.93 -31.29 15.19
N CYS A 35 2.65 -31.24 16.29
CA CYS A 35 3.97 -31.82 16.42
C CYS A 35 3.90 -33.36 16.30
N SER A 36 4.66 -33.95 15.37
CA SER A 36 5.45 -35.20 15.49
C SER A 36 5.86 -35.71 14.10
N PRO A 37 7.08 -36.25 13.86
CA PRO A 37 8.35 -36.16 14.59
C PRO A 37 9.42 -35.51 13.70
N CYS A 38 9.65 -34.21 13.85
CA CYS A 38 10.80 -33.54 13.27
C CYS A 38 11.82 -33.43 14.41
N ASP A 39 12.90 -34.23 14.35
CA ASP A 39 14.09 -34.27 15.21
C ASP A 39 13.97 -33.75 16.65
N SER A 40 14.43 -34.57 17.60
CA SER A 40 14.48 -34.34 19.05
C SER A 40 15.16 -33.04 19.54
N ASN A 41 15.61 -32.16 18.63
CA ASN A 41 16.19 -30.85 18.91
C ASN A 41 15.41 -29.67 18.31
N CYS A 42 14.21 -29.87 17.75
CA CYS A 42 13.37 -28.76 17.31
C CYS A 42 12.80 -28.01 18.53
N THR A 43 13.48 -26.96 18.97
CA THR A 43 12.87 -25.96 19.84
C THR A 43 11.72 -25.35 19.03
N PRO A 44 10.44 -25.53 19.45
CA PRO A 44 9.34 -24.89 18.76
C PRO A 44 9.66 -23.40 18.73
N SER A 45 9.51 -22.77 17.56
CA SER A 45 9.53 -21.32 17.49
C SER A 45 8.51 -20.84 18.50
N ARG A 46 8.99 -20.33 19.64
CA ARG A 46 8.13 -19.77 20.67
C ARG A 46 7.22 -18.82 19.91
N LYS A 47 5.90 -18.88 20.14
CA LYS A 47 5.04 -17.72 19.86
C LYS A 47 5.84 -16.51 20.32
N PRO A 48 6.05 -15.47 19.47
CA PRO A 48 6.85 -14.32 19.89
C PRO A 48 6.33 -13.91 21.26
N GLU A 49 7.18 -14.10 22.27
CA GLU A 49 6.84 -13.86 23.67
C GLU A 49 6.36 -12.42 23.69
N LYS A 50 5.13 -12.16 24.20
CA LYS A 50 4.59 -10.80 24.32
C LYS A 50 5.70 -9.97 24.95
N GLN A 51 6.30 -9.06 24.17
CA GLN A 51 7.43 -8.28 24.64
C GLN A 51 6.89 -7.52 25.85
N LYS A 52 7.47 -7.79 27.02
CA LYS A 52 7.01 -7.24 28.31
C LYS A 52 6.72 -5.75 28.14
N ASP A 53 5.62 -5.28 28.73
CA ASP A 53 5.25 -3.87 28.80
C ASP A 53 6.52 -3.05 29.09
N ILE A 54 7.00 -2.34 28.06
CA ILE A 54 8.22 -1.56 28.16
C ILE A 54 7.88 -0.42 29.10
N ASP A 55 8.62 -0.27 30.19
CA ASP A 55 8.48 0.91 31.04
C ASP A 55 8.99 2.12 30.26
N LEU A 56 8.05 2.83 29.63
CA LEU A 56 8.32 3.98 28.76
C LEU A 56 9.16 5.04 29.48
N ASN A 57 8.93 5.25 30.78
CA ASN A 57 9.62 6.30 31.55
C ASN A 57 11.11 5.99 31.73
N SER A 58 11.46 4.74 32.04
CA SER A 58 12.88 4.34 32.14
C SER A 58 13.58 4.43 30.79
N VAL A 59 12.91 4.02 29.71
CA VAL A 59 13.50 4.03 28.36
C VAL A 59 13.71 5.45 27.83
N LEU A 60 12.76 6.36 28.08
CA LEU A 60 12.88 7.77 27.70
C LEU A 60 14.03 8.46 28.43
N GLY A 61 14.34 8.04 29.67
CA GLY A 61 15.44 8.58 30.47
C GLY A 61 16.83 8.40 29.84
N TYR A 62 17.03 7.35 29.03
CA TYR A 62 18.31 7.10 28.35
C TYR A 62 18.56 8.00 27.13
N CYS A 63 17.54 8.72 26.64
CA CYS A 63 17.72 9.56 25.47
C CYS A 63 18.51 10.83 25.81
N GLU A 64 19.64 11.08 25.15
CA GLU A 64 20.46 12.29 25.33
C GLU A 64 20.01 13.49 24.47
N LEU A 65 18.93 13.34 23.69
CA LEU A 65 18.42 14.37 22.75
C LEU A 65 19.48 14.85 21.73
N CYS A 66 20.26 13.91 21.19
CA CYS A 66 21.32 14.21 20.22
C CYS A 66 20.83 14.56 18.80
N GLY A 67 19.57 14.29 18.46
CA GLY A 67 18.97 14.66 17.17
C GLY A 67 19.34 13.80 15.95
N GLU A 68 20.21 12.80 16.10
CA GLU A 68 20.62 11.94 14.97
C GLU A 68 19.45 11.16 14.34
N CYS A 69 18.46 10.77 15.16
CA CYS A 69 17.26 10.09 14.69
C CYS A 69 16.44 10.94 13.68
N ASN A 70 16.32 12.26 13.92
CA ASN A 70 15.63 13.19 13.01
C ASN A 70 16.38 13.28 11.68
N ARG A 71 17.71 13.41 11.74
CA ARG A 71 18.58 13.58 10.56
C ARG A 71 18.49 12.40 9.59
N VAL A 72 18.41 11.17 10.10
CA VAL A 72 18.38 9.97 9.25
C VAL A 72 16.98 9.55 8.83
N CYS A 73 15.94 10.09 9.46
CA CYS A 73 14.56 9.71 9.21
C CYS A 73 14.18 9.96 7.74
N PRO A 74 13.71 8.95 6.99
CA PRO A 74 13.35 9.12 5.59
C PRO A 74 12.14 10.04 5.38
N ALA A 75 11.26 10.10 6.37
CA ALA A 75 10.07 10.96 6.37
C ALA A 75 10.29 12.29 7.13
N MET A 76 11.52 12.56 7.61
CA MET A 76 11.85 13.77 8.38
C MET A 76 10.92 14.00 9.58
N LEU A 77 10.57 12.93 10.28
CA LEU A 77 9.71 13.00 11.47
C LEU A 77 10.44 13.71 12.63
N PRO A 78 9.73 14.54 13.41
CA PRO A 78 10.27 15.22 14.59
C PRO A 78 10.34 14.25 15.79
N ILE A 79 11.23 13.25 15.71
CA ILE A 79 11.36 12.19 16.72
C ILE A 79 11.95 12.76 18.02
N MET A 80 12.98 13.60 17.93
CA MET A 80 13.64 14.19 19.08
C MET A 80 12.68 15.06 19.90
N GLU A 81 11.93 15.93 19.23
CA GLU A 81 10.94 16.82 19.84
C GLU A 81 9.82 15.98 20.50
N ALA A 82 9.35 14.94 19.80
CA ALA A 82 8.35 14.04 20.36
C ALA A 82 8.84 13.25 21.59
N ILE A 83 10.13 12.92 21.66
CA ILE A 83 10.74 12.27 22.84
C ILE A 83 10.90 13.26 23.98
N ASP A 84 11.28 14.52 23.70
CA ASP A 84 11.38 15.56 24.72
C ASP A 84 10.01 15.86 25.36
N ASP A 85 8.98 15.98 24.53
CA ASP A 85 7.59 16.09 24.99
C ASP A 85 7.17 14.87 25.82
N ALA A 86 7.55 13.66 25.38
CA ALA A 86 7.26 12.43 26.11
C ALA A 86 7.95 12.36 27.48
N LYS A 87 9.18 12.89 27.62
CA LYS A 87 9.86 13.02 28.93
C LYS A 87 9.11 13.95 29.88
N ASN A 88 8.45 14.97 29.34
CA ASN A 88 7.61 15.90 30.10
C ASN A 88 6.18 15.36 30.35
N GLY A 89 5.91 14.08 30.04
CA GLY A 89 4.62 13.40 30.24
C GLY A 89 3.67 13.46 29.04
N GLY A 90 4.08 14.07 27.93
CA GLY A 90 3.30 14.24 26.70
C GLY A 90 3.39 13.06 25.72
N LEU A 91 2.88 11.86 26.10
CA LEU A 91 2.95 10.66 25.24
C LEU A 91 2.13 10.74 23.93
N ARG A 92 1.23 11.73 23.80
CA ARG A 92 0.41 11.88 22.58
C ARG A 92 1.23 12.25 21.36
N ALA A 93 2.21 13.14 21.51
CA ALA A 93 3.03 13.62 20.39
C ALA A 93 3.74 12.45 19.71
N ILE A 94 4.39 11.59 20.49
CA ILE A 94 5.10 10.41 19.97
C ILE A 94 4.15 9.33 19.42
N GLY A 95 2.94 9.20 19.97
CA GLY A 95 1.93 8.27 19.46
C GLY A 95 1.40 8.67 18.07
N THR A 96 1.24 9.97 17.79
CA THR A 96 0.80 10.44 16.46
C THR A 96 1.80 10.12 15.35
N LEU A 97 3.10 10.05 15.67
CA LEU A 97 4.14 9.67 14.71
C LEU A 97 3.94 8.26 14.14
N TYR A 98 3.18 7.39 14.81
CA TYR A 98 2.91 6.04 14.33
C TYR A 98 2.30 6.03 12.91
N GLU A 99 1.40 6.96 12.62
CA GLU A 99 0.70 7.04 11.32
C GLU A 99 1.63 7.44 10.17
N SER A 100 2.63 8.28 10.47
CA SER A 100 3.60 8.71 9.46
C SER A 100 4.87 7.82 9.44
N CYS A 101 5.04 6.94 10.44
CA CYS A 101 6.23 6.12 10.58
C CYS A 101 6.14 4.82 9.76
N SER A 102 6.94 4.75 8.70
CA SER A 102 7.10 3.52 7.89
C SER A 102 7.75 2.35 8.67
N GLY A 103 8.36 2.60 9.83
CA GLY A 103 8.97 1.57 10.68
C GLY A 103 10.27 1.00 10.13
N CYS A 104 11.08 1.82 9.46
CA CYS A 104 12.30 1.38 8.77
C CYS A 104 13.50 1.03 9.67
N GLY A 105 13.48 1.40 10.95
CA GLY A 105 14.53 1.04 11.92
C GLY A 105 15.81 1.89 11.88
N ARG A 106 16.01 2.73 10.85
CA ARG A 106 17.22 3.57 10.71
C ARG A 106 17.55 4.43 11.92
N CYS A 107 16.52 4.95 12.60
CA CYS A 107 16.72 5.76 13.81
C CYS A 107 17.34 4.96 14.96
N MET A 108 17.06 3.66 15.06
CA MET A 108 17.64 2.79 16.09
C MET A 108 19.07 2.39 15.75
N GLU A 109 19.39 2.23 14.45
CA GLU A 109 20.74 1.89 13.99
C GLU A 109 21.77 2.99 14.30
N VAL A 110 21.37 4.26 14.23
CA VAL A 110 22.26 5.40 14.47
C VAL A 110 22.23 5.93 15.90
N CYS A 111 21.35 5.40 16.76
CA CYS A 111 21.23 5.88 18.13
C CYS A 111 22.47 5.45 18.92
N PRO A 112 23.29 6.38 19.46
CA PRO A 112 24.52 6.03 20.19
C PRO A 112 24.23 5.27 21.49
N VAL A 113 23.08 5.51 22.10
CA VAL A 113 22.64 4.88 23.35
C VAL A 113 21.79 3.62 23.10
N GLY A 114 21.35 3.38 21.84
CA GLY A 114 20.55 2.22 21.49
C GLY A 114 19.10 2.26 21.98
N VAL A 115 18.48 3.45 22.01
CA VAL A 115 17.08 3.61 22.42
C VAL A 115 16.14 2.92 21.41
N PRO A 116 15.21 2.04 21.85
CA PRO A 116 14.28 1.33 20.97
C PRO A 116 13.12 2.23 20.51
N ILE A 117 13.43 3.23 19.67
CA ILE A 117 12.49 4.28 19.23
C ILE A 117 11.21 3.71 18.59
N LEU A 118 11.32 2.65 17.79
CA LEU A 118 10.14 2.07 17.13
C LEU A 118 9.16 1.45 18.13
N ASP A 119 9.66 0.84 19.19
CA ASP A 119 8.81 0.22 20.20
C ASP A 119 8.15 1.29 21.08
N ILE A 120 8.87 2.38 21.40
CA ILE A 120 8.29 3.56 22.06
C ILE A 120 7.12 4.12 21.25
N ILE A 121 7.28 4.32 19.93
CA ILE A 121 6.21 4.85 19.08
C ILE A 121 4.99 3.90 19.06
N ARG A 122 5.23 2.59 19.05
CA ARG A 122 4.15 1.57 19.07
C ARG A 122 3.39 1.56 20.39
N GLU A 123 4.12 1.50 21.50
CA GLU A 123 3.52 1.41 22.84
C GLU A 123 2.84 2.72 23.24
N SER A 124 3.37 3.87 22.83
CA SER A 124 2.77 5.18 23.12
C SER A 124 1.43 5.41 22.42
N ARG A 125 1.14 4.67 21.34
CA ARG A 125 -0.20 4.67 20.70
C ARG A 125 -1.22 3.86 21.51
N GLY A 126 -0.77 2.90 22.32
CA GLY A 126 -1.60 2.00 23.10
C GLY A 126 -2.16 0.80 22.30
N GLU A 127 -2.79 -0.14 23.01
CA GLU A 127 -3.40 -1.34 22.44
C GLU A 127 -4.76 -1.05 21.77
N THR A 128 -4.79 -0.27 20.68
CA THR A 128 -5.99 -0.18 19.83
C THR A 128 -5.96 -1.27 18.76
N PRO A 129 -6.90 -2.23 18.74
CA PRO A 129 -6.94 -3.25 17.71
C PRO A 129 -7.31 -2.63 16.35
N GLU A 130 -6.35 -2.56 15.44
CA GLU A 130 -6.57 -2.17 14.04
C GLU A 130 -7.26 -3.30 13.26
N ARG A 131 -8.58 -3.30 13.25
CA ARG A 131 -9.40 -4.23 12.44
C ARG A 131 -10.17 -3.44 11.40
N PHE A 132 -10.00 -3.83 10.14
CA PHE A 132 -10.58 -3.16 9.00
C PHE A 132 -11.05 -4.18 7.97
N LEU A 133 -12.15 -3.87 7.27
CA LEU A 133 -12.68 -4.70 6.20
C LEU A 133 -12.20 -4.21 4.83
N ILE A 134 -11.61 -5.14 4.08
CA ILE A 134 -11.17 -4.93 2.70
C ILE A 134 -11.89 -5.92 1.79
N ARG A 135 -12.40 -5.44 0.66
CA ARG A 135 -12.95 -6.31 -0.39
C ARG A 135 -11.83 -7.16 -0.97
N ALA A 136 -12.05 -8.46 -1.15
CA ALA A 136 -11.04 -9.32 -1.77
C ALA A 136 -10.67 -8.85 -3.18
N GLY A 137 -9.44 -9.17 -3.61
CA GLY A 137 -8.97 -8.87 -4.97
C GLY A 137 -9.84 -9.59 -5.99
N ARG A 138 -10.63 -8.85 -6.77
CA ARG A 138 -11.63 -9.41 -7.69
C ARG A 138 -11.03 -9.90 -9.02
N GLY A 139 -9.83 -9.41 -9.37
CA GLY A 139 -9.18 -9.70 -10.65
C GLY A 139 -9.66 -8.81 -11.80
N PRO A 140 -9.75 -9.33 -13.04
CA PRO A 140 -10.00 -8.53 -14.23
C PRO A 140 -11.41 -7.93 -14.25
N VAL A 141 -11.52 -6.72 -14.82
CA VAL A 141 -12.81 -6.14 -15.20
C VAL A 141 -13.44 -7.04 -16.26
N GLN A 142 -14.74 -7.33 -16.18
CA GLN A 142 -15.42 -8.21 -17.12
C GLN A 142 -15.86 -7.47 -18.39
N ASP A 143 -15.98 -8.18 -19.50
CA ASP A 143 -16.38 -7.58 -20.77
C ASP A 143 -17.81 -7.01 -20.74
N ILE A 144 -18.69 -7.60 -19.92
CA ILE A 144 -20.04 -7.08 -19.69
C ILE A 144 -20.02 -5.71 -19.00
N GLU A 145 -19.06 -5.49 -18.09
CA GLU A 145 -18.85 -4.19 -17.44
C GLU A 145 -18.31 -3.18 -18.46
N ILE A 146 -17.31 -3.57 -19.25
CA ILE A 146 -16.72 -2.70 -20.29
C ILE A 146 -17.78 -2.27 -21.33
N ARG A 147 -18.67 -3.17 -21.75
CA ARG A 147 -19.76 -2.84 -22.67
C ARG A 147 -20.76 -1.83 -22.08
N ARG A 148 -20.96 -1.85 -20.76
CA ARG A 148 -21.85 -0.93 -20.05
C ARG A 148 -21.27 0.48 -19.96
N VAL A 149 -19.98 0.59 -19.65
CA VAL A 149 -19.33 1.89 -19.40
C VAL A 149 -18.52 2.45 -20.57
N GLY A 150 -18.33 1.69 -21.64
CA GLY A 150 -17.50 2.11 -22.79
C GLY A 150 -17.94 3.43 -23.41
N ALA A 151 -19.23 3.57 -23.74
CA ALA A 151 -19.78 4.84 -24.24
C ALA A 151 -19.72 5.97 -23.19
N PRO A 152 -20.24 5.78 -21.96
CA PRO A 152 -20.19 6.82 -20.93
C PRO A 152 -18.79 7.37 -20.63
N ILE A 153 -17.75 6.54 -20.68
CA ILE A 153 -16.36 7.00 -20.45
C ILE A 153 -15.84 7.83 -21.63
N VAL A 154 -16.10 7.40 -22.88
CA VAL A 154 -15.61 8.10 -24.08
C VAL A 154 -16.32 9.43 -24.30
N PHE A 155 -17.62 9.50 -23.99
CA PHE A 155 -18.39 10.74 -24.11
C PHE A 155 -18.24 11.68 -22.89
N GLY A 156 -17.59 11.21 -21.81
CA GLY A 156 -17.32 12.03 -20.63
C GLY A 156 -18.47 12.11 -19.63
N ASP A 157 -19.53 11.31 -19.77
CA ASP A 157 -20.54 11.14 -18.72
C ASP A 157 -19.88 10.61 -17.44
N ILE A 158 -19.04 9.59 -17.59
CA ILE A 158 -18.14 9.15 -16.52
C ILE A 158 -16.84 9.91 -16.71
N PRO A 159 -16.39 10.71 -15.72
CA PRO A 159 -15.28 11.64 -15.90
C PRO A 159 -13.94 10.93 -16.14
N GLY A 160 -13.80 9.67 -15.72
CA GLY A 160 -12.66 8.83 -16.05
C GLY A 160 -12.44 7.68 -15.08
N VAL A 161 -11.35 6.95 -15.32
CA VAL A 161 -10.87 5.84 -14.50
C VAL A 161 -9.57 6.23 -13.80
N ILE A 162 -9.56 6.15 -12.47
CA ILE A 162 -8.39 6.43 -11.64
C ILE A 162 -7.83 5.12 -11.11
N SER A 163 -6.54 4.88 -11.34
CA SER A 163 -5.83 3.71 -10.83
C SER A 163 -4.85 4.10 -9.72
N LEU A 164 -5.16 3.72 -8.48
CA LEU A 164 -4.31 3.91 -7.31
C LEU A 164 -3.30 2.75 -7.23
N ALA A 165 -2.07 3.05 -7.64
CA ALA A 165 -0.96 2.09 -7.76
C ALA A 165 0.23 2.55 -6.91
N GLY A 166 0.06 2.53 -5.58
CA GLY A 166 1.02 3.05 -4.61
C GLY A 166 1.74 1.98 -3.77
N CYS A 167 2.85 2.37 -3.15
CA CYS A 167 3.47 1.65 -2.03
C CYS A 167 3.18 2.41 -0.72
N SER A 168 3.31 1.76 0.44
CA SER A 168 3.03 2.39 1.75
C SER A 168 4.14 3.32 2.26
N ASN A 169 4.69 4.18 1.40
CA ASN A 169 5.72 5.16 1.76
C ASN A 169 5.18 6.59 1.57
N TYR A 170 4.12 6.92 2.29
CA TYR A 170 3.39 8.18 2.18
C TYR A 170 4.07 9.32 2.97
N PRO A 171 3.90 10.59 2.55
CA PRO A 171 4.44 11.73 3.27
C PRO A 171 3.76 11.94 4.63
N SER A 172 2.42 11.87 4.62
CA SER A 172 1.57 12.25 5.75
C SER A 172 0.78 11.06 6.31
N GLY A 173 1.27 9.84 6.05
CA GLY A 173 0.63 8.59 6.48
C GLY A 173 -0.41 8.05 5.49
N GLU A 174 -1.09 6.97 5.89
CA GLU A 174 -1.99 6.21 5.01
C GLU A 174 -3.30 6.94 4.65
N ARG A 175 -3.66 7.99 5.43
CA ARG A 175 -4.89 8.76 5.25
C ARG A 175 -4.95 9.49 3.90
N ASP A 176 -3.81 9.84 3.32
CA ASP A 176 -3.75 10.53 2.02
C ASP A 176 -4.48 9.75 0.92
N VAL A 177 -4.20 8.44 0.82
CA VAL A 177 -4.77 7.59 -0.25
C VAL A 177 -6.28 7.44 -0.09
N GLN A 178 -6.77 7.45 1.15
CA GLN A 178 -8.19 7.40 1.45
C GLN A 178 -8.90 8.69 1.04
N ILE A 179 -8.32 9.85 1.37
CA ILE A 179 -8.86 11.16 0.96
C ILE A 179 -8.91 11.25 -0.56
N ILE A 180 -7.82 10.85 -1.23
CA ILE A 180 -7.74 10.80 -2.69
C ILE A 180 -8.85 9.89 -3.24
N ALA A 181 -8.96 8.66 -2.74
CA ALA A 181 -9.98 7.71 -3.20
C ALA A 181 -11.40 8.26 -2.98
N GLU A 182 -11.72 8.78 -1.80
CA GLU A 182 -13.05 9.27 -1.47
C GLU A 182 -13.45 10.48 -2.32
N GLU A 183 -12.53 11.42 -2.55
CA GLU A 183 -12.81 12.59 -3.40
C GLU A 183 -13.11 12.20 -4.85
N PHE A 184 -12.39 11.22 -5.40
CA PHE A 184 -12.67 10.72 -6.75
C PHE A 184 -14.00 9.94 -6.81
N LEU A 185 -14.31 9.15 -5.78
CA LEU A 185 -15.58 8.42 -5.70
C LEU A 185 -16.77 9.36 -5.61
N LYS A 186 -16.70 10.41 -4.76
CA LYS A 186 -17.75 11.45 -4.64
C LYS A 186 -18.00 12.19 -5.96
N ARG A 187 -16.97 12.35 -6.78
CA ARG A 187 -17.04 13.02 -8.10
C ARG A 187 -17.48 12.09 -9.24
N GLY A 188 -17.76 10.82 -8.94
CA GLY A 188 -18.24 9.85 -9.92
C GLY A 188 -17.16 9.22 -10.79
N TYR A 189 -15.88 9.30 -10.41
CA TYR A 189 -14.83 8.53 -11.07
C TYR A 189 -14.95 7.05 -10.72
N ILE A 190 -14.41 6.20 -11.60
CA ILE A 190 -14.22 4.78 -11.31
C ILE A 190 -12.84 4.62 -10.66
N VAL A 191 -12.77 4.18 -9.42
CA VAL A 191 -11.51 4.06 -8.67
C VAL A 191 -11.07 2.60 -8.61
N LEU A 192 -9.94 2.30 -9.24
CA LEU A 192 -9.24 1.03 -9.20
C LEU A 192 -8.11 1.11 -8.20
N ALA A 193 -7.98 0.13 -7.32
CA ALA A 193 -6.87 0.03 -6.38
C ALA A 193 -6.22 -1.35 -6.46
N ALA A 194 -4.89 -1.36 -6.34
CA ALA A 194 -4.11 -2.61 -6.28
C ALA A 194 -2.92 -2.49 -5.32
N GLY A 195 -2.55 -3.62 -4.72
CA GLY A 195 -1.39 -3.71 -3.83
C GLY A 195 -1.59 -2.99 -2.50
N CYS A 196 -0.55 -2.31 -2.04
CA CYS A 196 -0.54 -1.58 -0.76
C CYS A 196 -1.64 -0.51 -0.72
N ALA A 197 -1.80 0.26 -1.80
CA ALA A 197 -2.85 1.28 -1.86
C ALA A 197 -4.25 0.70 -1.60
N ALA A 198 -4.56 -0.50 -2.11
CA ALA A 198 -5.84 -1.15 -1.84
C ALA A 198 -6.03 -1.49 -0.35
N MET A 199 -4.97 -1.87 0.35
CA MET A 199 -4.97 -2.12 1.79
C MET A 199 -5.15 -0.82 2.58
N ASP A 200 -4.42 0.21 2.19
CA ASP A 200 -4.34 1.48 2.91
C ASP A 200 -5.67 2.26 2.82
N ILE A 201 -6.43 2.11 1.72
CA ILE A 201 -7.80 2.62 1.56
C ILE A 201 -8.77 2.05 2.61
N ALA A 202 -8.52 0.84 3.13
CA ALA A 202 -9.39 0.22 4.13
C ALA A 202 -9.07 0.67 5.57
N LEU A 203 -7.96 1.36 5.81
CA LEU A 203 -7.45 1.63 7.17
C LEU A 203 -8.20 2.72 7.96
N THR A 204 -9.36 3.16 7.48
CA THR A 204 -10.23 4.08 8.21
C THR A 204 -11.66 3.66 8.12
N HIS A 205 -12.38 4.02 9.18
CA HIS A 205 -13.82 4.00 9.22
C HIS A 205 -14.35 5.43 9.02
N ASP A 206 -15.50 5.56 8.38
CA ASP A 206 -16.27 6.79 8.39
C ASP A 206 -16.95 7.02 9.75
N ASP A 207 -17.71 8.11 9.87
CA ASP A 207 -18.45 8.46 11.08
C ASP A 207 -19.48 7.39 11.48
N GLU A 208 -19.86 6.52 10.55
CA GLU A 208 -20.80 5.41 10.73
C GLU A 208 -20.09 4.07 11.01
N GLY A 209 -18.76 4.07 11.11
CA GLY A 209 -17.97 2.88 11.40
C GLY A 209 -17.70 1.97 10.19
N ARG A 210 -17.97 2.42 8.96
CA ARG A 210 -17.83 1.64 7.71
C ARG A 210 -16.54 1.99 6.97
N THR A 211 -15.92 1.02 6.32
CA THR A 211 -14.80 1.30 5.42
C THR A 211 -15.29 1.83 4.07
N LEU A 212 -14.38 2.44 3.29
CA LEU A 212 -14.71 2.90 1.92
C LEU A 212 -15.19 1.74 1.02
N TYR A 213 -14.72 0.52 1.25
CA TYR A 213 -15.18 -0.66 0.51
C TYR A 213 -16.60 -1.10 0.86
N GLU A 214 -17.09 -0.75 2.05
CA GLU A 214 -18.47 -1.01 2.47
C GLU A 214 -19.41 0.11 2.01
N LYS A 215 -18.92 1.35 2.01
CA LYS A 215 -19.68 2.54 1.57
C LYS A 215 -19.93 2.56 0.06
N TYR A 216 -18.95 2.16 -0.75
CA TYR A 216 -19.01 2.26 -2.21
C TYR A 216 -19.13 0.89 -2.91
N PRO A 217 -19.87 0.82 -4.03
CA PRO A 217 -20.06 -0.42 -4.78
C PRO A 217 -18.75 -0.93 -5.39
N GLY A 218 -18.72 -2.23 -5.73
CA GLY A 218 -17.56 -2.90 -6.33
C GLY A 218 -17.62 -3.11 -7.83
N ASP A 219 -18.60 -2.47 -8.46
CA ASP A 219 -18.84 -2.56 -9.88
C ASP A 219 -17.94 -1.58 -10.63
N PHE A 220 -17.53 -1.95 -11.84
CA PHE A 220 -16.79 -1.04 -12.71
C PHE A 220 -17.77 -0.06 -13.38
N ASP A 221 -18.29 0.87 -12.57
CA ASP A 221 -19.26 1.89 -12.95
C ASP A 221 -19.04 3.17 -12.11
N ARG A 222 -19.77 4.25 -12.43
CA ARG A 222 -19.66 5.57 -11.78
C ARG A 222 -19.68 5.46 -10.26
N GLY A 223 -18.62 5.94 -9.61
CA GLY A 223 -18.48 5.91 -8.15
C GLY A 223 -18.15 4.53 -7.56
N GLY A 224 -17.72 3.58 -8.39
CA GLY A 224 -17.28 2.25 -7.95
C GLY A 224 -15.84 2.25 -7.43
N LEU A 225 -15.61 1.49 -6.35
CA LEU A 225 -14.29 1.25 -5.74
C LEU A 225 -13.91 -0.22 -5.89
N LEU A 226 -12.86 -0.49 -6.66
CA LEU A 226 -12.51 -1.85 -7.07
C LEU A 226 -11.13 -2.24 -6.56
N ASN A 227 -11.08 -3.27 -5.71
CA ASN A 227 -9.83 -3.94 -5.38
C ASN A 227 -9.50 -4.98 -6.47
N LEU A 228 -8.47 -4.71 -7.27
CA LEU A 228 -7.99 -5.63 -8.31
C LEU A 228 -7.05 -6.71 -7.78
N GLY A 229 -6.62 -6.61 -6.52
CA GLY A 229 -5.79 -7.58 -5.82
C GLY A 229 -4.34 -7.10 -5.60
N PRO A 230 -3.34 -7.98 -5.69
CA PRO A 230 -1.94 -7.64 -5.42
C PRO A 230 -1.36 -6.67 -6.46
N CYS A 231 -0.11 -6.22 -6.28
CA CYS A 231 0.55 -5.27 -7.21
C CYS A 231 0.53 -5.70 -8.69
N VAL A 232 0.48 -7.01 -8.99
CA VAL A 232 0.36 -7.54 -10.36
C VAL A 232 -1.04 -7.31 -10.97
N GLY A 233 -2.05 -7.10 -10.13
CA GLY A 233 -3.41 -6.75 -10.53
C GLY A 233 -3.52 -5.39 -11.22
N ASN A 234 -2.50 -4.53 -11.16
CA ASN A 234 -2.42 -3.32 -11.99
C ASN A 234 -2.48 -3.66 -13.50
N SER A 235 -2.09 -4.87 -13.90
CA SER A 235 -2.29 -5.35 -15.28
C SER A 235 -3.77 -5.38 -15.69
N HIS A 236 -4.69 -5.62 -14.75
CA HIS A 236 -6.13 -5.57 -15.00
C HIS A 236 -6.64 -4.13 -15.15
N ALA A 237 -6.03 -3.16 -14.45
CA ALA A 237 -6.37 -1.75 -14.63
C ALA A 237 -6.01 -1.29 -16.06
N ILE A 238 -4.77 -1.54 -16.49
CA ILE A 238 -4.33 -1.24 -17.87
C ILE A 238 -5.16 -2.04 -18.89
N GLY A 239 -5.39 -3.33 -18.59
CA GLY A 239 -6.21 -4.21 -19.42
C GLY A 239 -7.64 -3.70 -19.60
N SER A 240 -8.21 -2.99 -18.62
CA SER A 240 -9.54 -2.40 -18.75
C SER A 240 -9.60 -1.34 -19.85
N ALA A 241 -8.63 -0.42 -19.94
CA ALA A 241 -8.59 0.58 -21.01
C ALA A 241 -8.31 -0.03 -22.39
N ILE A 242 -7.42 -1.03 -22.46
CA ILE A 242 -7.17 -1.79 -23.69
C ILE A 242 -8.48 -2.44 -24.18
N LYS A 243 -9.26 -3.02 -23.26
CA LYS A 243 -10.55 -3.63 -23.60
C LYS A 243 -11.62 -2.61 -23.97
N ILE A 244 -11.62 -1.40 -23.38
CA ILE A 244 -12.50 -0.32 -23.85
C ILE A 244 -12.19 -0.01 -25.32
N ALA A 245 -10.91 0.20 -25.67
CA ALA A 245 -10.50 0.46 -27.06
C ALA A 245 -10.90 -0.68 -28.01
N ASN A 246 -10.67 -1.93 -27.62
CA ASN A 246 -10.99 -3.08 -28.46
C ASN A 246 -12.49 -3.39 -28.57
N ILE A 247 -13.24 -3.36 -27.47
CA ILE A 247 -14.66 -3.77 -27.46
C ILE A 247 -15.55 -2.65 -27.98
N PHE A 248 -15.30 -1.40 -27.56
CA PHE A 248 -16.13 -0.26 -27.93
C PHE A 248 -15.74 0.30 -29.30
N ALA A 249 -14.47 0.62 -29.50
CA ALA A 249 -13.99 1.22 -30.75
C ALA A 249 -13.55 0.20 -31.81
N ARG A 250 -13.58 -1.09 -31.50
CA ARG A 250 -13.20 -2.18 -32.42
C ARG A 250 -11.78 -2.06 -32.98
N VAL A 251 -10.88 -1.40 -32.25
CA VAL A 251 -9.46 -1.30 -32.62
C VAL A 251 -8.83 -2.70 -32.53
N PRO A 252 -8.20 -3.22 -33.59
CA PRO A 252 -7.55 -4.54 -33.56
C PRO A 252 -6.42 -4.59 -32.54
N MET A 253 -6.37 -5.63 -31.69
CA MET A 253 -5.33 -5.74 -30.63
C MET A 253 -4.00 -6.36 -31.08
N LYS A 254 -4.03 -7.29 -32.04
CA LYS A 254 -2.86 -8.12 -32.34
C LYS A 254 -1.77 -7.29 -33.03
N GLY A 255 -0.61 -7.16 -32.37
CA GLY A 255 0.55 -6.46 -32.92
C GLY A 255 0.37 -4.94 -33.04
N ASN A 256 -0.65 -4.37 -32.38
CA ASN A 256 -1.11 -3.00 -32.64
C ASN A 256 -1.13 -2.13 -31.38
N ALA A 257 -0.03 -2.16 -30.62
CA ALA A 257 0.05 -1.43 -29.36
C ALA A 257 -0.03 0.10 -29.53
N VAL A 258 0.46 0.63 -30.66
CA VAL A 258 0.54 2.07 -30.92
C VAL A 258 -0.86 2.67 -31.11
N GLU A 259 -1.69 2.08 -31.97
CA GLU A 259 -3.05 2.59 -32.21
C GLU A 259 -3.94 2.48 -30.97
N ILE A 260 -3.77 1.42 -30.17
CA ILE A 260 -4.48 1.30 -28.90
C ILE A 260 -4.03 2.36 -27.90
N ALA A 261 -2.73 2.59 -27.75
CA ALA A 261 -2.21 3.60 -26.85
C ALA A 261 -2.65 5.01 -27.27
N ASP A 262 -2.65 5.29 -28.58
CA ASP A 262 -3.15 6.56 -29.13
C ASP A 262 -4.66 6.74 -28.86
N TYR A 263 -5.45 5.67 -29.04
CA TYR A 263 -6.87 5.71 -28.71
C TYR A 263 -7.11 5.98 -27.21
N ILE A 264 -6.37 5.30 -26.33
CA ILE A 264 -6.47 5.52 -24.88
C ILE A 264 -6.14 6.97 -24.55
N LEU A 265 -5.01 7.49 -25.04
CA LEU A 265 -4.56 8.85 -24.78
C LEU A 265 -5.56 9.92 -25.24
N ASN A 266 -6.17 9.74 -26.41
CA ASN A 266 -7.02 10.75 -27.04
C ASN A 266 -8.51 10.63 -26.74
N ARG A 267 -8.99 9.49 -26.22
CA ARG A 267 -10.44 9.19 -26.11
C ARG A 267 -10.86 8.63 -24.76
N ILE A 268 -9.94 8.18 -23.91
CA ILE A 268 -10.29 7.56 -22.62
C ILE A 268 -9.61 8.34 -21.49
N GLY A 269 -10.42 9.00 -20.65
CA GLY A 269 -9.91 9.69 -19.46
C GLY A 269 -9.39 8.70 -18.43
N VAL A 270 -8.08 8.43 -18.43
CA VAL A 270 -7.44 7.52 -17.47
C VAL A 270 -6.23 8.14 -16.80
N CYS A 271 -6.12 7.95 -15.49
CA CYS A 271 -4.98 8.44 -14.70
C CYS A 271 -4.48 7.39 -13.70
N VAL A 272 -3.16 7.24 -13.58
CA VAL A 272 -2.54 6.45 -12.52
C VAL A 272 -1.98 7.37 -11.45
N ILE A 273 -2.29 7.08 -10.19
CA ILE A 273 -1.74 7.78 -9.04
C ILE A 273 -0.82 6.82 -8.28
N GLY A 274 0.49 7.05 -8.41
CA GLY A 274 1.54 6.37 -7.68
C GLY A 274 1.91 7.10 -6.38
N TRP A 275 0.95 7.26 -5.46
CA TRP A 275 1.21 7.89 -4.17
C TRP A 275 2.11 6.99 -3.31
N GLY A 276 3.15 7.58 -2.71
CA GLY A 276 4.11 6.84 -1.89
C GLY A 276 4.94 5.81 -2.66
N ALA A 277 5.14 5.99 -3.98
CA ALA A 277 5.94 5.07 -4.77
C ALA A 277 7.38 4.97 -4.24
N MET A 278 7.80 3.74 -3.89
CA MET A 278 9.15 3.47 -3.35
C MET A 278 9.91 2.41 -4.14
N SER A 279 9.21 1.39 -4.64
CA SER A 279 9.84 0.23 -5.25
C SER A 279 10.12 0.41 -6.74
N GLN A 280 11.15 -0.27 -7.26
CA GLN A 280 11.38 -0.38 -8.71
C GLN A 280 10.17 -0.95 -9.46
N LYS A 281 9.36 -1.80 -8.80
CA LYS A 281 8.11 -2.31 -9.35
C LYS A 281 7.09 -1.19 -9.58
N ALA A 282 6.95 -0.26 -8.64
CA ALA A 282 6.04 0.87 -8.80
C ALA A 282 6.45 1.74 -10.00
N PHE A 283 7.75 2.01 -10.14
CA PHE A 283 8.26 2.74 -11.30
C PHE A 283 7.99 2.01 -12.64
N ALA A 284 8.18 0.69 -12.68
CA ALA A 284 7.88 -0.12 -13.86
C ALA A 284 6.39 -0.13 -14.21
N ILE A 285 5.49 -0.16 -13.21
CA ILE A 285 4.04 -0.09 -13.40
C ILE A 285 3.66 1.27 -14.01
N VAL A 286 4.15 2.36 -13.44
CA VAL A 286 3.84 3.72 -13.92
C VAL A 286 4.41 3.95 -15.33
N THR A 287 5.65 3.52 -15.58
CA THR A 287 6.24 3.55 -16.93
C THR A 287 5.43 2.72 -17.93
N GLY A 288 4.94 1.56 -17.50
CA GLY A 288 4.06 0.71 -18.31
C GLY A 288 2.74 1.41 -18.64
N ALA A 289 2.13 2.09 -17.67
CA ALA A 289 0.90 2.85 -17.88
C ALA A 289 1.11 4.04 -18.84
N ASN A 290 2.20 4.80 -18.67
CA ASN A 290 2.57 5.88 -19.60
C ASN A 290 2.66 5.38 -21.05
N ARG A 291 3.26 4.20 -21.26
CA ARG A 291 3.36 3.59 -22.60
C ARG A 291 2.01 3.29 -23.26
N TRP A 292 0.96 3.08 -22.46
CA TRP A 292 -0.40 2.84 -22.94
C TRP A 292 -1.26 4.11 -23.01
N GLY A 293 -0.67 5.30 -22.84
CA GLY A 293 -1.40 6.57 -22.94
C GLY A 293 -2.10 7.00 -21.64
N TYR A 294 -1.75 6.42 -20.49
CA TYR A 294 -2.22 6.90 -19.19
C TYR A 294 -1.42 8.12 -18.76
N THR A 295 -2.11 9.16 -18.31
CA THR A 295 -1.45 10.24 -17.54
C THR A 295 -1.10 9.71 -16.16
N CYS A 296 0.11 9.97 -15.68
CA CYS A 296 0.55 9.46 -14.39
C CYS A 296 0.97 10.60 -13.45
N SER A 297 0.42 10.59 -12.25
CA SER A 297 0.91 11.40 -11.14
C SER A 297 1.59 10.50 -10.12
N SER A 298 2.76 10.89 -9.63
CA SER A 298 3.48 10.12 -8.62
C SER A 298 4.12 11.05 -7.62
N TRP A 299 4.08 10.65 -6.36
CA TRP A 299 4.86 11.28 -5.31
C TRP A 299 5.80 10.25 -4.71
N ALA A 300 7.10 10.56 -4.69
CA ALA A 300 8.16 9.69 -4.19
C ALA A 300 9.23 10.53 -3.49
N PRO A 301 9.47 10.35 -2.17
CA PRO A 301 10.44 11.16 -1.44
C PRO A 301 11.89 10.73 -1.68
N ARG A 302 12.12 9.51 -2.22
CA ARG A 302 13.48 8.93 -2.34
C ARG A 302 13.75 8.10 -3.58
N ILE A 303 12.83 7.98 -4.53
CA ILE A 303 13.22 7.41 -5.82
C ILE A 303 13.99 8.49 -6.56
N LYS A 304 15.33 8.41 -6.52
CA LYS A 304 16.22 9.09 -7.47
C LYS A 304 16.01 8.47 -8.85
N VAL A 305 14.85 8.69 -9.46
CA VAL A 305 14.73 8.45 -10.90
C VAL A 305 15.51 9.57 -11.57
N SER A 306 16.46 9.22 -12.43
CA SER A 306 17.26 10.20 -13.19
C SER A 306 16.43 11.01 -14.18
N GLN A 307 15.18 10.62 -14.41
CA GLN A 307 14.24 11.29 -15.30
C GLN A 307 12.91 11.47 -14.57
N ALA A 308 12.33 12.66 -14.67
CA ALA A 308 10.92 12.85 -14.36
C ALA A 308 10.10 11.89 -15.22
N LEU A 309 9.07 11.28 -14.64
CA LEU A 309 8.08 10.56 -15.44
C LEU A 309 7.48 11.60 -16.40
N PRO A 310 7.60 11.41 -17.73
CA PRO A 310 7.06 12.37 -18.68
C PRO A 310 5.55 12.48 -18.43
N GLY A 311 5.10 13.72 -18.20
CA GLY A 311 3.69 14.07 -18.01
C GLY A 311 2.92 14.06 -19.31
#